data_AF-A0A367ZGR3-F1
#
_entry.id   AF-A0A367ZGR3-F1
#
_cell.length_a   1.000
_cell.length_b   1.000
_cell.length_c   1.000
_cell.angle_alpha   90.00
_cell.angle_beta   90.00
_cell.angle_gamma   90.00
#
_symmetry.space_group_name_H-M   'P 1'
#
loop_
_entity.id
_entity.type
_entity.pdbx_description
1 polymer ?
#
loop_
_entity_poly.entity_id
_entity_poly.type
_entity_poly.pdbx_seq_one_letter_code
_entity_poly.pdbx_strand_id
1 'polypeptide(L)'
;MPCAAVAQEVAGAKEGTREGELVAAIGVVTSVLINIPAILIGALFINYIQQYFPAWLLNAFNKFLLRAVFGAVWGQSILRGWKYLPIVVLLAYIPMALKVPAAWNIIICVLGTMIAGWAMLRYFKIKA
;
A
#
# COMPACT_ATOMS: atom_id res chain seq x y z
N MET A 1 1.62 0.31 -7.05
CA MET A 1 0.41 -0.48 -6.75
C MET A 1 0.60 -1.92 -7.24
N PRO A 2 0.12 -2.95 -6.53
CA PRO A 2 0.32 -4.34 -6.93
C PRO A 2 -0.28 -4.63 -8.31
N CYS A 3 -1.50 -4.15 -8.59
CA CYS A 3 -2.17 -4.35 -9.89
C CYS A 3 -1.40 -3.73 -11.06
N ALA A 4 -0.84 -2.53 -10.87
CA ALA A 4 -0.06 -1.84 -11.90
C ALA A 4 1.20 -2.63 -12.27
N ALA A 5 1.92 -3.13 -11.27
CA ALA A 5 3.14 -3.89 -11.49
C ALA A 5 2.88 -5.26 -12.10
N VAL A 6 1.80 -5.95 -11.72
CA VAL A 6 1.40 -7.20 -12.39
C VAL A 6 1.01 -6.93 -13.84
N ALA A 7 0.29 -5.84 -14.11
CA ALA A 7 -0.06 -5.46 -15.49
C ALA A 7 1.19 -5.11 -16.32
N GLN A 8 2.16 -4.40 -15.74
CA GLN A 8 3.43 -4.06 -16.38
C GLN A 8 4.28 -5.31 -16.65
N GLU A 9 4.33 -6.27 -15.71
CA GLU A 9 5.04 -7.54 -15.85
C GLU A 9 4.44 -8.39 -16.98
N VAL A 10 3.11 -8.52 -17.03
CA VAL A 10 2.41 -9.27 -18.09
C VAL A 10 2.54 -8.60 -19.46
N ALA A 11 2.55 -7.26 -19.51
CA ALA A 11 2.74 -6.52 -20.76
C ALA A 11 4.22 -6.44 -21.19
N GLY A 12 5.16 -6.93 -20.39
CA GLY A 12 6.60 -6.81 -20.64
C GLY A 12 7.10 -5.36 -20.65
N ALA A 13 6.32 -4.41 -20.14
CA ALA A 13 6.63 -2.99 -20.15
C ALA A 13 7.53 -2.66 -18.94
N LYS A 14 8.69 -2.06 -19.19
CA LYS A 14 9.60 -1.64 -18.12
C LYS A 14 8.96 -0.56 -17.26
N GLU A 15 9.03 -0.75 -15.94
CA GLU A 15 8.60 0.25 -14.97
C GLU A 15 9.38 1.57 -15.21
N GLY A 16 8.67 2.71 -15.21
CA GLY A 16 9.27 4.03 -15.43
C GLY A 16 9.49 4.45 -16.90
N THR A 17 9.04 3.66 -17.88
CA THR A 17 8.94 4.10 -19.28
C THR A 17 7.53 4.65 -19.58
N ARG A 18 7.38 5.50 -20.61
CA ARG A 18 6.07 6.05 -21.02
C ARG A 18 5.04 4.95 -21.32
N GLU A 19 5.49 3.83 -21.87
CA GLU A 19 4.64 2.67 -22.16
C GLU A 19 4.24 1.93 -20.87
N GLY A 20 5.19 1.74 -19.95
CA GLY A 20 4.92 1.16 -18.64
C GLY A 20 3.94 1.98 -17.82
N GLU A 21 4.04 3.31 -17.83
CA GLU A 21 3.11 4.19 -17.11
C GLU A 21 1.69 4.12 -17.71
N LEU A 22 1.56 4.04 -19.03
CA LEU A 22 0.27 3.90 -19.69
C LEU A 22 -0.39 2.56 -19.33
N VAL A 23 0.36 1.46 -19.38
CA VAL A 23 -0.13 0.12 -18.99
C VAL A 23 -0.53 0.10 -17.52
N ALA A 24 0.27 0.71 -16.64
CA ALA A 24 -0.06 0.86 -15.23
C ALA A 24 -1.35 1.64 -15.01
N ALA A 25 -1.55 2.76 -15.71
CA ALA A 25 -2.76 3.56 -15.61
C ALA A 25 -4.00 2.75 -16.04
N ILE A 26 -3.93 2.05 -17.17
CA ILE A 26 -5.01 1.18 -17.65
C ILE A 26 -5.29 0.05 -16.64
N GLY A 27 -4.25 -0.58 -16.11
CA GLY A 27 -4.35 -1.63 -15.09
C GLY A 27 -5.02 -1.15 -13.79
N VAL A 28 -4.72 0.07 -13.36
CA VAL A 28 -5.38 0.68 -12.19
C VAL A 28 -6.84 0.99 -12.48
N VAL A 29 -7.14 1.60 -13.63
CA VAL A 29 -8.53 1.95 -14.01
C VAL A 29 -9.40 0.71 -14.13
N THR A 30 -8.92 -0.32 -14.84
CA THR A 30 -9.65 -1.59 -14.98
C THR A 30 -9.85 -2.30 -13.65
N SER A 31 -8.84 -2.29 -12.77
CA SER A 31 -8.96 -2.84 -11.41
C SER A 31 -10.04 -2.13 -10.60
N VAL A 32 -10.12 -0.80 -10.66
CA VAL A 32 -11.12 -0.01 -9.94
C VAL A 32 -12.53 -0.28 -10.49
N LEU A 33 -12.68 -0.34 -11.82
CA LEU A 33 -13.97 -0.61 -12.45
C LEU A 33 -14.58 -1.96 -12.05
N ILE A 34 -13.74 -2.99 -11.85
CA ILE A 34 -14.19 -4.32 -11.41
C ILE A 34 -14.40 -4.33 -9.89
N ASN A 35 -13.54 -3.63 -9.13
CA ASN A 35 -13.58 -3.63 -7.67
C ASN A 35 -14.80 -2.91 -7.09
N ILE A 36 -15.20 -1.77 -7.67
CA ILE A 36 -16.37 -0.99 -7.20
C ILE A 36 -17.65 -1.85 -7.12
N PRO A 37 -18.11 -2.54 -8.19
CA PRO A 37 -19.32 -3.36 -8.12
C PRO A 37 -19.15 -4.56 -7.19
N ALA A 38 -17.96 -5.17 -7.13
CA ALA A 38 -17.69 -6.29 -6.23
C ALA A 38 -17.81 -5.88 -4.75
N ILE A 39 -17.24 -4.72 -4.38
CA ILE A 39 -17.37 -4.16 -3.03
C ILE A 39 -18.83 -3.79 -2.74
N LEU A 40 -19.55 -3.22 -3.71
CA LEU A 40 -20.96 -2.87 -3.53
C LEU A 40 -21.81 -4.10 -3.19
N ILE A 41 -21.67 -5.19 -3.94
CA ILE A 41 -22.38 -6.46 -3.68
C ILE A 41 -21.95 -7.03 -2.31
N GLY A 42 -20.65 -7.05 -2.03
CA GLY A 42 -20.12 -7.52 -0.75
C GLY A 42 -20.67 -6.73 0.44
N ALA A 43 -20.74 -5.40 0.33
CA ALA A 43 -21.26 -4.53 1.39
C ALA A 43 -22.76 -4.78 1.66
N LEU A 44 -23.56 -4.97 0.61
CA LEU A 44 -24.99 -5.29 0.74
C LEU A 44 -25.19 -6.67 1.41
N PHE A 45 -24.40 -7.66 1.01
CA PHE A 45 -24.47 -9.01 1.58
C PHE A 45 -24.03 -9.04 3.06
N ILE A 46 -22.93 -8.36 3.37
CA ILE A 46 -22.42 -8.25 4.74
C ILE A 46 -23.41 -7.52 5.64
N ASN A 47 -24.10 -6.48 5.15
CA ASN A 47 -25.13 -5.77 5.92
C ASN A 47 -26.30 -6.69 6.33
N TYR A 48 -26.64 -7.67 5.49
CA TYR A 48 -27.67 -8.65 5.80
C TYR A 48 -27.20 -9.69 6.83
N ILE A 49 -25.95 -10.15 6.72
CA ILE A 49 -25.42 -11.23 7.57
C ILE A 49 -24.87 -10.69 8.90
N GLN A 50 -24.52 -9.41 9.00
CA GLN A 50 -23.95 -8.81 10.22
C GLN A 50 -24.82 -9.05 11.48
N GLN A 51 -26.12 -9.25 11.30
CA GLN A 51 -27.10 -9.48 12.37
C GLN A 51 -26.93 -10.84 13.07
N TYR A 52 -26.28 -11.81 12.42
CA TYR A 52 -26.00 -13.13 12.99
C TYR A 52 -24.63 -13.22 13.68
N PHE A 53 -23.79 -12.19 13.57
CA PHE A 53 -22.46 -12.21 14.16
C PHE A 53 -22.47 -11.73 15.62
N PRO A 54 -21.70 -12.38 16.51
CA PRO A 54 -21.58 -11.97 17.90
C PRO A 54 -20.82 -10.63 18.03
N ALA A 55 -21.19 -9.83 19.03
CA ALA A 55 -20.68 -8.46 19.22
C ALA A 55 -19.15 -8.39 19.38
N TRP A 56 -18.50 -9.43 19.91
CA TRP A 56 -17.04 -9.48 20.07
C TRP A 56 -16.32 -9.51 18.70
N LEU A 57 -16.90 -10.19 17.70
CA LEU A 57 -16.29 -10.35 16.39
C LEU A 57 -16.40 -9.07 15.55
N LEU A 58 -17.55 -8.38 15.60
CA LEU A 58 -17.73 -7.08 14.94
C LEU A 58 -16.78 -6.03 15.51
N ASN A 59 -16.52 -6.05 16.82
CA ASN A 59 -15.56 -5.16 17.47
C ASN A 59 -14.12 -5.44 16.99
N ALA A 60 -13.76 -6.72 16.83
CA ALA A 60 -12.46 -7.12 16.33
C ALA A 60 -12.24 -6.67 14.87
N PHE A 61 -13.23 -6.87 13.99
CA PHE A 61 -13.14 -6.40 12.61
C PHE A 61 -12.98 -4.87 12.53
N ASN A 62 -13.77 -4.10 13.28
CA ASN A 62 -13.66 -2.63 13.26
C ASN A 62 -12.31 -2.10 13.75
N LYS A 63 -11.67 -2.77 14.72
CA LYS A 63 -10.39 -2.32 15.28
C LYS A 63 -9.16 -2.80 14.50
N PHE A 64 -9.20 -4.03 13.99
CA PHE A 64 -8.00 -4.68 13.45
C PHE A 64 -7.97 -4.77 11.93
N LEU A 65 -9.12 -4.79 11.25
CA LEU A 65 -9.18 -4.99 9.79
C LEU A 65 -8.40 -3.90 9.07
N LEU A 66 -8.65 -2.63 9.40
CA LEU A 66 -7.96 -1.51 8.75
C LEU A 66 -6.44 -1.57 8.96
N ARG A 67 -6.00 -1.85 10.18
CA ARG A 67 -4.58 -1.96 10.52
C ARG A 67 -3.91 -3.15 9.81
N ALA A 68 -4.60 -4.28 9.70
CA ALA A 68 -4.11 -5.46 9.03
C ALA A 68 -3.98 -5.26 7.51
N VAL A 69 -4.97 -4.62 6.87
CA VAL A 69 -4.94 -4.33 5.43
C VAL A 69 -3.78 -3.38 5.10
N PHE A 70 -3.64 -2.28 5.85
CA PHE A 70 -2.49 -1.39 5.63
C PHE A 70 -1.17 -2.10 5.92
N GLY A 71 -1.08 -2.90 6.99
CA GLY A 71 0.11 -3.69 7.29
C GLY A 71 0.50 -4.66 6.17
N ALA A 72 -0.49 -5.33 5.54
CA ALA A 72 -0.26 -6.22 4.41
C ALA A 72 0.25 -5.47 3.17
N VAL A 73 -0.30 -4.29 2.86
CA VAL A 73 0.18 -3.44 1.76
C VAL A 73 1.63 -3.02 1.98
N TRP A 74 1.99 -2.61 3.20
CA TRP A 74 3.37 -2.32 3.56
C TRP A 74 4.28 -3.55 3.42
N GLY A 75 3.80 -4.72 3.84
CA GLY A 75 4.51 -5.99 3.66
C GLY A 75 4.80 -6.30 2.18
N GLN A 76 3.83 -6.09 1.30
CA GLN A 76 4.03 -6.25 -0.14
C GLN A 76 5.06 -5.27 -0.72
N SER A 77 5.10 -4.03 -0.23
CA SER A 77 6.12 -3.05 -0.63
C SER A 77 7.53 -3.43 -0.16
N ILE A 78 7.66 -4.00 1.04
CA ILE A 78 8.93 -4.48 1.59
C ILE A 78 9.50 -5.66 0.79
N LEU A 79 8.65 -6.62 0.42
CA LEU A 79 9.07 -7.82 -0.31
C LEU A 79 9.64 -7.50 -1.70
N ARG A 80 9.24 -6.37 -2.30
CA ARG A 80 9.79 -5.88 -3.57
C ARG A 80 11.19 -5.26 -3.45
N GLY A 81 11.63 -4.93 -2.24
CA GLY A 81 12.99 -4.46 -2.03
C GLY A 81 13.41 -4.51 -0.57
N TRP A 82 13.97 -5.65 -0.18
CA TRP A 82 14.44 -5.91 1.19
C TRP A 82 15.44 -4.84 1.70
N LYS A 83 16.18 -4.21 0.79
CA LYS A 83 17.14 -3.14 1.11
C LYS A 83 16.47 -1.86 1.66
N TYR A 84 15.18 -1.66 1.40
CA TYR A 84 14.40 -0.52 1.90
C TYR A 84 13.94 -0.71 3.36
N LEU A 85 13.92 -1.96 3.85
CA LEU A 85 13.35 -2.34 5.16
C LEU A 85 14.00 -1.61 6.36
N PRO A 86 15.33 -1.62 6.56
CA PRO A 86 15.91 -1.02 7.76
C PRO A 86 15.72 0.51 7.80
N ILE A 87 15.75 1.17 6.65
CA ILE A 87 15.62 2.63 6.54
C ILE A 87 14.18 3.08 6.84
N VAL A 88 13.18 2.37 6.29
CA VAL A 88 11.76 2.67 6.52
C VAL A 88 11.37 2.41 7.98
N VAL A 89 11.88 1.34 8.59
CA VAL A 89 11.60 1.02 10.01
C VAL A 89 12.20 2.07 10.94
N LEU A 90 13.43 2.53 10.67
CA LEU A 90 14.05 3.62 11.45
C LEU A 90 13.28 4.93 11.30
N LEU A 91 12.91 5.29 10.06
CA LEU A 91 12.13 6.51 9.77
C LEU A 91 10.73 6.51 10.39
N ALA A 92 10.10 5.34 10.55
CA ALA A 92 8.80 5.24 11.21
C ALA A 92 8.93 5.22 12.76
N TYR A 93 9.96 4.57 13.29
CA TYR A 93 10.13 4.39 14.73
C TYR A 93 10.65 5.65 15.45
N ILE A 94 11.60 6.37 14.85
CA ILE A 94 12.22 7.58 15.42
C ILE A 94 11.18 8.68 15.74
N PRO A 95 10.30 9.11 14.83
CA PRO A 95 9.32 10.15 15.11
C PRO A 95 8.16 9.66 16.01
N MET A 96 7.91 8.35 16.05
CA MET A 96 6.95 7.74 16.98
C MET A 96 7.49 7.72 18.42
N ALA A 97 8.80 7.51 18.60
CA ALA A 97 9.49 7.61 19.89
C ALA A 97 9.58 9.06 20.41
N LEU A 98 9.68 10.05 19.51
CA LEU A 98 9.76 11.49 19.83
C LEU A 98 8.40 12.14 20.12
N LYS A 99 7.29 11.38 20.15
CA LYS A 99 5.91 11.87 20.40
C LYS A 99 5.52 13.09 19.54
N VAL A 100 5.94 13.12 18.28
CA VAL A 100 5.58 14.19 17.34
C VAL A 100 4.09 14.07 17.00
N PRO A 101 3.33 15.18 16.89
CA PRO A 101 1.93 15.14 16.49
C PRO A 101 1.73 14.35 15.19
N ALA A 102 0.69 13.50 15.15
CA ALA A 102 0.50 12.50 14.08
C ALA A 102 0.52 13.09 12.65
N ALA A 103 0.03 14.31 12.47
CA ALA A 103 0.04 15.01 11.19
C ALA A 103 1.48 15.26 10.68
N TRP A 104 2.37 15.71 11.56
CA TRP A 104 3.78 15.94 11.23
C TRP A 104 4.54 14.64 11.02
N ASN A 105 4.18 13.59 11.77
CA ASN A 105 4.81 12.28 11.64
C ASN A 105 4.54 11.65 10.26
N ILE A 106 3.31 11.78 9.74
CA ILE A 106 2.98 11.32 8.38
C ILE A 106 3.80 12.08 7.33
N ILE A 107 3.91 13.40 7.46
CA ILE A 107 4.66 14.23 6.50
C ILE A 107 6.16 13.85 6.53
N ILE A 108 6.75 13.70 7.72
CA ILE A 108 8.15 13.30 7.87
C ILE A 108 8.38 11.89 7.33
N CYS A 109 7.45 10.96 7.57
CA CYS A 109 7.56 9.60 7.03
C CYS A 109 7.43 9.58 5.50
N VAL A 110 6.49 10.30 4.91
CA VAL A 110 6.28 10.34 3.45
C VAL A 110 7.46 11.03 2.75
N LEU A 111 7.86 12.22 3.23
CA LEU A 111 9.00 12.94 2.65
C LEU A 111 10.32 12.21 2.92
N GLY A 112 10.49 11.63 4.11
CA GLY A 112 11.67 10.86 4.48
C GLY A 112 11.83 9.59 3.66
N THR A 113 10.73 8.87 3.39
CA THR A 113 10.76 7.70 2.50
C THR A 113 10.97 8.08 1.03
N MET A 114 10.45 9.22 0.55
CA MET A 114 10.78 9.76 -0.78
C MET A 114 12.26 10.13 -0.91
N ILE A 115 12.83 10.83 0.07
CA ILE A 115 14.24 11.23 0.07
C ILE A 115 15.15 10.01 0.18
N ALA A 116 14.81 9.05 1.03
CA ALA A 116 15.53 7.78 1.15
C ALA A 116 15.48 6.96 -0.16
N GLY A 117 14.31 6.90 -0.81
CA GLY A 117 14.15 6.28 -2.12
C GLY A 117 14.98 6.95 -3.20
N TRP A 118 14.98 8.28 -3.26
CA TRP A 118 15.80 9.07 -4.19
C TRP A 118 17.31 8.88 -3.94
N ALA A 119 17.74 8.92 -2.69
CA ALA A 119 19.14 8.70 -2.31
C ALA A 119 19.62 7.29 -2.69
N MET A 120 18.76 6.27 -2.51
CA MET A 120 19.09 4.90 -2.90
C MET A 120 19.15 4.69 -4.41
N LEU A 121 18.25 5.29 -5.19
CA LEU A 121 18.32 5.26 -6.65
C LEU A 121 19.62 5.89 -7.17
N ARG A 122 20.12 6.94 -6.50
CA ARG A 122 21.36 7.64 -6.88
C ARG A 122 22.64 6.89 -6.47
N TYR A 123 22.65 6.23 -5.31
CA TYR A 123 23.84 5.53 -4.78
C TYR A 123 23.95 4.06 -5.21
N PHE A 124 22.84 3.34 -5.34
CA PHE A 124 22.88 1.88 -5.55
C PHE A 124 22.66 1.44 -7.01
N LYS A 125 22.31 2.34 -7.94
CA LYS A 125 22.10 2.03 -9.37
C LYS A 125 21.24 0.77 -9.61
N ILE A 126 20.33 0.45 -8.70
CA ILE A 126 19.41 -0.67 -8.88
C ILE A 126 18.38 -0.18 -9.88
N LYS A 127 18.46 -0.71 -11.11
CA LYS A 127 17.40 -0.55 -12.11
C LYS A 127 16.10 -1.04 -11.47
N ALA A 128 15.13 -0.14 -11.40
CA ALA A 128 13.72 -0.51 -11.32
C ALA A 128 13.36 -1.40 -12.52
#